data_AF-A0A7S1YEI0-F1
#
_entry.id   AF-A0A7S1YEI0-F1
#
_cell.length_a   1.000
_cell.length_b   1.000
_cell.length_c   1.000
_cell.angle_alpha   90.00
_cell.angle_beta   90.00
_cell.angle_gamma   90.00
#
_symmetry.space_group_name_H-M   'P 1'
#
loop_
_entity.id
_entity.type
_entity.pdbx_description
1 polymer ?
#
loop_
_entity_poly.entity_id
_entity_poly.type
_entity_poly.pdbx_seq_one_letter_code
_entity_poly.pdbx_strand_id
1 'polypeptide(L)'
;VIGAALTLLVQSSSITTSTLTPLVGMGVLQLEQMFPLTLGANIGTTVTALLASLVSDSVDALQVALAHLFFNIIGIIIWYPLAFMRNIPMNGAKKLGKATRLWRGFP
;
A
#
# COMPACT_ATOMS: atom_id res chain seq x y z
N VAL A 1 4.78 23.16 11.72
CA VAL A 1 4.04 22.11 12.48
C VAL A 1 2.88 21.53 11.69
N ILE A 2 1.88 22.35 11.26
CA ILE A 2 0.72 21.86 10.49
C ILE A 2 1.14 21.16 9.18
N GLY A 3 2.07 21.72 8.41
CA GLY A 3 2.56 21.09 7.17
C GLY A 3 3.27 19.75 7.40
N ALA A 4 4.09 19.62 8.46
CA ALA A 4 4.75 18.36 8.81
C ALA A 4 3.74 17.30 9.27
N ALA A 5 2.72 17.69 10.04
CA ALA A 5 1.62 16.81 10.41
C ALA A 5 0.82 16.35 9.20
N LEU A 6 0.54 17.24 8.24
CA LEU A 6 -0.13 16.89 7.00
C LEU A 6 0.71 15.89 6.18
N THR A 7 2.02 16.10 6.06
CA THR A 7 2.92 15.16 5.36
C THR A 7 2.98 13.80 6.04
N LEU A 8 3.02 13.76 7.38
CA LEU A 8 2.97 12.51 8.15
C LEU A 8 1.65 11.75 7.95
N LEU A 9 0.52 12.48 7.87
CA LEU A 9 -0.79 11.89 7.60
C LEU A 9 -0.89 11.38 6.15
N VAL A 10 -0.46 12.17 5.17
CA VAL A 10 -0.47 11.75 3.76
C VAL A 10 0.44 10.54 3.55
N GLN A 11 1.54 10.43 4.28
CA GLN A 11 2.44 9.28 4.29
C GLN A 11 1.90 8.09 5.12
N SER A 12 0.59 7.92 5.14
CA SER A 12 -0.07 6.75 5.72
C SER A 12 -0.60 5.85 4.60
N SER A 13 -0.20 4.58 4.62
CA SER A 13 -0.72 3.56 3.70
C SER A 13 -2.24 3.39 3.85
N SER A 14 -2.78 3.59 5.07
CA SER A 14 -4.23 3.57 5.33
C SER A 14 -4.95 4.75 4.69
N ILE A 15 -4.38 5.96 4.74
CA ILE A 15 -5.00 7.14 4.08
C ILE A 15 -4.97 6.94 2.57
N THR A 16 -3.83 6.47 2.02
CA THR A 16 -3.71 6.17 0.59
C THR A 16 -4.75 5.16 0.12
N THR A 17 -4.88 4.02 0.81
CA THR A 17 -5.85 2.98 0.44
C THR A 17 -7.30 3.44 0.64
N SER A 18 -7.59 4.19 1.72
CA SER A 18 -8.92 4.74 1.99
C SER A 18 -9.36 5.79 0.97
N THR A 19 -8.44 6.55 0.38
CA THR A 19 -8.76 7.51 -0.69
C THR A 19 -8.88 6.82 -2.05
N LEU A 20 -8.03 5.83 -2.35
CA LEU A 20 -8.06 5.12 -3.63
C LEU A 20 -9.30 4.23 -3.78
N THR A 21 -9.74 3.57 -2.71
CA THR A 21 -10.89 2.66 -2.73
C THR A 21 -12.18 3.30 -3.28
N PRO A 22 -12.67 4.45 -2.78
CA PRO A 22 -13.85 5.11 -3.33
C PRO A 22 -13.63 5.65 -4.74
N LEU A 23 -12.42 6.12 -5.09
CA LEU A 23 -12.10 6.55 -6.46
C LEU A 23 -12.22 5.40 -7.47
N VAL A 24 -11.82 4.19 -7.07
CA VAL A 24 -12.05 2.97 -7.86
C VAL A 24 -13.54 2.59 -7.89
N GLY A 25 -14.24 2.72 -6.76
CA GLY A 25 -15.69 2.48 -6.69
C GLY A 25 -16.51 3.40 -7.60
N MET A 26 -16.09 4.66 -7.75
CA MET A 26 -16.70 5.64 -8.67
C MET A 26 -16.25 5.49 -10.13
N GLY A 27 -15.27 4.62 -10.41
CA GLY A 27 -14.71 4.42 -11.75
C GLY A 27 -13.76 5.52 -12.22
N VAL A 28 -13.37 6.45 -11.34
CA VAL A 28 -12.38 7.51 -11.63
C VAL A 28 -10.98 6.92 -11.80
N LEU A 29 -10.66 5.91 -11.01
CA LEU A 29 -9.43 5.12 -11.14
C LEU A 29 -9.78 3.67 -11.44
N GLN A 30 -8.98 3.03 -12.29
CA GLN A 30 -9.08 1.59 -12.52
C GLN A 30 -8.35 0.84 -11.41
N LEU A 31 -8.83 -0.37 -11.07
CA LEU A 31 -8.19 -1.22 -10.06
C LEU A 31 -6.74 -1.54 -10.44
N GLU A 32 -6.47 -1.66 -11.75
CA GLU A 32 -5.16 -1.89 -12.35
C GLU A 32 -4.19 -0.73 -12.07
N GLN A 33 -4.71 0.48 -11.90
CA GLN A 33 -3.93 1.68 -11.54
C GLN A 33 -3.75 1.78 -10.01
N MET A 34 -4.76 1.39 -9.23
CA MET A 34 -4.67 1.34 -7.77
C MET A 34 -3.60 0.35 -7.27
N PHE A 35 -3.39 -0.75 -7.98
CA PHE A 35 -2.43 -1.78 -7.57
C PHE A 35 -0.98 -1.27 -7.42
N PRO A 36 -0.32 -0.70 -8.45
CA PRO A 36 1.02 -0.14 -8.30
C PRO A 36 1.08 1.04 -7.32
N LEU A 37 0.01 1.85 -7.22
CA LEU A 37 -0.05 2.95 -6.24
C LEU A 37 -0.01 2.42 -4.80
N THR A 38 -0.71 1.32 -4.54
CA THR A 38 -0.71 0.67 -3.22
C THR A 38 0.65 0.06 -2.88
N LEU A 39 1.31 -0.58 -3.86
CA LEU A 39 2.67 -1.10 -3.69
C LEU A 39 3.68 0.03 -3.41
N GLY A 40 3.57 1.15 -4.13
CA GLY A 40 4.40 2.33 -3.90
C GLY A 40 4.19 2.96 -2.52
N ALA A 41 2.95 3.01 -2.03
CA ALA A 41 2.64 3.51 -0.69
C ALA A 41 3.33 2.69 0.42
N ASN A 42 3.35 1.36 0.29
CA ASN A 42 4.06 0.47 1.22
C ASN A 42 5.58 0.71 1.21
N ILE A 43 6.19 0.92 0.05
CA ILE A 43 7.62 1.27 -0.02
C ILE A 43 7.89 2.61 0.66
N GLY A 44 7.03 3.61 0.44
CA GLY A 44 7.13 4.92 1.11
C GLY A 44 7.20 4.79 2.63
N THR A 45 6.39 3.91 3.23
CA THR A 45 6.39 3.68 4.68
C THR A 45 7.71 3.05 5.16
N THR A 46 8.28 2.12 4.39
CA THR A 46 9.58 1.50 4.72
C THR A 46 10.74 2.50 4.64
N VAL A 47 10.72 3.43 3.69
CA VAL A 47 11.73 4.47 3.56
C VAL A 47 11.70 5.40 4.78
N THR A 48 10.51 5.76 5.27
CA THR A 48 10.39 6.57 6.50
C THR A 48 10.90 5.82 7.72
N ALA A 49 10.58 4.54 7.84
CA ALA A 49 11.10 3.71 8.93
C ALA A 49 12.63 3.64 8.89
N LEU A 50 13.22 3.53 7.69
CA LEU A 50 14.66 3.56 7.50
C LEU A 50 15.25 4.92 7.93
N LEU A 51 14.68 6.03 7.46
CA LEU A 51 15.12 7.37 7.86
C LEU A 51 15.02 7.59 9.37
N ALA A 52 13.93 7.15 10.00
CA ALA A 52 13.76 7.22 11.45
C ALA A 52 14.80 6.37 12.19
N SER A 53 15.11 5.17 11.69
CA SER A 53 16.10 4.28 12.30
C SER A 53 17.51 4.87 12.28
N LEU A 54 17.88 5.60 11.22
CA LEU A 54 19.18 6.25 11.09
C LEU A 54 19.41 7.37 12.11
N VAL A 55 18.34 7.92 12.69
CA VAL A 55 18.41 8.97 13.72
C VAL A 55 18.28 8.40 15.13
N SER A 56 17.92 7.11 15.26
CA SER A 56 17.60 6.49 16.56
C SER A 56 18.81 5.93 17.33
N ASP A 57 20.03 5.99 16.76
CA ASP A 57 21.27 5.37 17.27
C ASP A 57 21.12 3.88 17.69
N SER A 58 20.05 3.20 17.23
CA SER A 58 19.72 1.82 17.56
C SER A 58 19.96 0.90 16.36
N VAL A 59 20.85 -0.07 16.55
CA VAL A 59 21.10 -1.13 15.56
C VAL A 59 19.84 -1.98 15.34
N ASP A 60 19.06 -2.23 16.40
CA ASP A 60 17.81 -2.99 16.33
C ASP A 60 16.77 -2.29 15.45
N ALA A 61 16.64 -0.96 15.61
CA ALA A 61 15.73 -0.17 14.78
C ALA A 61 16.12 -0.22 13.30
N LEU A 62 17.42 -0.15 13.00
CA LEU A 62 17.94 -0.26 11.64
C LEU A 62 17.69 -1.65 11.05
N GLN A 63 17.92 -2.71 11.83
CA GLN A 63 17.67 -4.09 11.39
C GLN A 63 16.20 -4.31 11.06
N VAL A 64 15.28 -3.81 11.90
CA VAL A 64 13.84 -3.90 11.66
C VAL A 64 13.44 -3.10 10.40
N ALA A 65 13.97 -1.90 10.23
CA ALA A 65 13.68 -1.08 9.06
C ALA A 65 14.18 -1.73 7.75
N LEU A 66 15.39 -2.30 7.76
CA LEU A 66 15.93 -3.04 6.63
C LEU A 66 15.14 -4.31 6.33
N ALA A 67 14.74 -5.07 7.36
CA ALA A 67 13.89 -6.24 7.18
C ALA A 67 12.56 -5.88 6.50
N HIS A 68 11.92 -4.78 6.92
CA HIS A 68 10.70 -4.29 6.27
C HIS A 68 10.93 -3.86 4.82
N LEU A 69 12.03 -3.14 4.55
CA LEU A 69 12.38 -2.70 3.21
C LEU A 69 12.58 -3.90 2.26
N PHE A 70 13.40 -4.86 2.65
CA PHE A 70 13.69 -6.03 1.83
C PHE A 70 12.44 -6.91 1.64
N PHE A 71 11.65 -7.12 2.69
CA PHE A 71 10.40 -7.87 2.58
C PHE A 71 9.46 -7.24 1.54
N ASN A 72 9.30 -5.91 1.57
CA ASN A 72 8.44 -5.22 0.61
C ASN A 72 9.01 -5.24 -0.82
N ILE A 73 10.31 -5.02 -1.00
CA ILE A 73 10.95 -5.07 -2.32
C ILE A 73 10.83 -6.46 -2.94
N ILE A 74 11.17 -7.50 -2.18
CA ILE A 74 11.07 -8.89 -2.65
C ILE A 74 9.61 -9.23 -2.98
N GLY A 75 8.66 -8.85 -2.12
CA GLY A 75 7.24 -9.01 -2.37
C GLY A 75 6.80 -8.36 -3.69
N ILE A 76 7.22 -7.12 -3.95
CA ILE A 76 6.90 -6.43 -5.21
C ILE A 76 7.52 -7.14 -6.41
N ILE A 77 8.79 -7.55 -6.33
CA ILE A 77 9.48 -8.26 -7.41
C ILE A 77 8.79 -9.59 -7.73
N ILE A 78 8.25 -10.27 -6.72
CA ILE A 78 7.53 -11.52 -6.91
C ILE A 78 6.14 -11.25 -7.51
N TRP A 79 5.37 -10.31 -6.95
CA TRP A 79 3.94 -10.17 -7.26
C TRP A 79 3.60 -9.20 -8.41
N TYR A 80 4.45 -8.22 -8.71
CA TYR A 80 4.13 -7.14 -9.66
C TYR A 80 4.54 -7.41 -11.12
N PRO A 81 5.79 -7.81 -11.44
CA PRO A 81 6.25 -7.90 -12.83
C PRO A 81 5.71 -9.14 -13.55
N LEU A 82 5.48 -10.25 -12.84
CA LEU A 82 4.93 -11.47 -13.42
C LEU A 82 3.42 -11.33 -13.62
N ALA A 83 2.96 -11.28 -14.87
CA ALA A 83 1.56 -11.08 -15.21
C ALA A 83 0.63 -12.13 -14.56
N PHE A 84 1.06 -13.40 -14.50
CA PHE A 84 0.32 -14.46 -13.81
C PHE A 84 0.13 -14.17 -12.32
N MET A 85 1.20 -13.75 -11.63
CA MET A 85 1.16 -13.47 -10.19
C MET A 85 0.35 -12.22 -9.90
N ARG A 86 0.49 -11.16 -10.71
CA ARG A 86 -0.31 -9.93 -10.62
C ARG A 86 -1.80 -10.19 -10.74
N ASN A 87 -2.20 -11.15 -11.58
CA ASN A 87 -3.61 -11.46 -11.81
C ASN A 87 -4.28 -12.10 -10.59
N ILE A 88 -3.54 -12.75 -9.69
CA ILE A 88 -4.09 -13.38 -8.47
C ILE A 88 -4.75 -12.34 -7.55
N PRO A 89 -4.04 -11.31 -7.02
CA PRO A 89 -4.65 -10.29 -6.17
C PRO A 89 -5.68 -9.47 -6.92
N MET A 90 -5.46 -9.19 -8.21
CA MET A 90 -6.41 -8.45 -9.05
C MET A 90 -7.74 -9.20 -9.21
N ASN A 91 -7.71 -10.50 -9.47
CA ASN A 91 -8.90 -11.33 -9.57
C ASN A 91 -9.58 -11.51 -8.22
N GLY A 92 -8.81 -11.62 -7.13
CA GLY A 92 -9.32 -11.63 -5.75
C GLY A 92 -10.10 -10.36 -5.44
N ALA A 93 -9.50 -9.19 -5.68
CA ALA A 93 -10.13 -7.89 -5.48
C ALA A 93 -11.40 -7.71 -6.34
N LYS A 94 -11.38 -8.15 -7.61
CA LYS A 94 -12.58 -8.14 -8.48
C LYS A 94 -13.69 -9.06 -7.94
N LYS A 95 -13.34 -10.25 -7.44
CA LYS A 95 -14.31 -11.18 -6.83
C LYS A 95 -14.92 -10.60 -5.56
N LEU A 96 -14.09 -10.03 -4.68
CA LEU A 96 -14.53 -9.37 -3.46
C LEU A 96 -15.44 -8.18 -3.78
N GLY A 97 -15.07 -7.31 -4.71
CA GLY A 97 -15.91 -6.18 -5.12
C GLY A 97 -17.27 -6.62 -5.70
N LYS A 98 -17.29 -7.70 -6.49
CA LYS A 98 -18.56 -8.30 -6.97
C LYS A 98 -19.40 -8.87 -5.82
N ALA A 99 -18.78 -9.55 -4.86
CA ALA A 99 -19.48 -10.08 -3.69
C ALA A 99 -20.08 -8.96 -2.84
N THR A 100 -19.34 -7.89 -2.58
CA THR A 100 -19.84 -6.70 -1.85
C THR A 100 -21.02 -6.06 -2.57
N ARG A 101 -21.00 -5.99 -3.91
CA ARG A 101 -22.14 -5.47 -4.69
C ARG A 101 -23.40 -6.34 -4.56
N LEU A 102 -23.26 -7.64 -4.36
CA LEU A 102 -24.38 -8.58 -4.21
C LEU A 102 -24.90 -8.62 -2.77
N TRP A 103 -24.04 -8.31 -1.79
CA TRP A 103 -24.39 -8.28 -0.38
C TRP A 103 -25.00 -6.93 0.00
N ARG A 104 -26.35 -6.86 0.00
CA ARG A 104 -27.16 -5.66 0.36
C ARG A 104 -27.11 -5.28 1.87
N GLY A 105 -26.13 -5.79 2.62
CA GLY A 105 -26.02 -5.64 4.07
C GLY A 105 -25.15 -4.48 4.55
N PHE A 106 -24.49 -3.77 3.64
CA PHE A 106 -23.82 -2.50 3.94
C PHE A 106 -24.72 -1.37 3.40
N PRO A 107 -25.12 -0.39 4.24
CA PRO A 107 -25.92 0.76 3.81
C PRO A 107 -25.20 1.60 2.75
#